data_AF-A0AA88D9I2-F1
#
_entry.id   AF-A0AA88D9I2-F1
#
_cell.length_a   1.000
_cell.length_b   1.000
_cell.length_c   1.000
_cell.angle_alpha   90.00
_cell.angle_beta   90.00
_cell.angle_gamma   90.00
#
_symmetry.space_group_name_H-M   'P 1'
#
loop_
_entity.id
_entity.type
_entity.pdbx_description
1 polymer ?
#
loop_
_entity_poly.entity_id
_entity_poly.type
_entity_poly.pdbx_seq_one_letter_code
_entity_poly.pdbx_strand_id
1 'polypeptide(L)'
;MPGLEILNPRDRHSWKLVPAMENGLIALVGNYLEVLSNGLYKSVGRKVARSSQSGCVSVGSFHSLPMEERVEPALELLHKDKKSQEV
;
A
#
# COMPACT_ATOMS: atom_id res chain seq x y z
N MET A 1 -2.36 15.01 -17.17
CA MET A 1 -1.13 14.46 -16.55
C MET A 1 -1.50 13.51 -15.41
N PRO A 2 -0.72 12.44 -15.14
CA PRO A 2 -0.88 11.64 -13.92
C PRO A 2 -0.64 12.54 -12.69
N GLY A 3 -1.52 12.43 -11.71
CA GLY A 3 -1.42 13.19 -10.45
C GLY A 3 -1.09 12.33 -9.24
N LEU A 4 -1.01 11.00 -9.40
CA LEU A 4 -0.76 10.09 -8.27
C LEU A 4 0.71 10.13 -7.87
N GLU A 5 0.96 10.42 -6.59
CA GLU A 5 2.28 10.38 -5.98
C GLU A 5 2.32 9.40 -4.82
N ILE A 6 3.45 8.70 -4.68
CA ILE A 6 3.73 7.73 -3.61
C ILE A 6 4.88 8.26 -2.75
N LEU A 7 4.70 8.16 -1.43
CA LEU A 7 5.73 8.49 -0.46
C LEU A 7 6.84 7.44 -0.49
N ASN A 8 8.09 7.88 -0.54
CA ASN A 8 9.23 6.99 -0.44
C ASN A 8 9.33 6.43 1.00
N PRO A 9 9.27 5.11 1.20
CA PRO A 9 9.33 4.54 2.55
C PRO A 9 10.69 4.76 3.25
N ARG A 10 11.77 5.01 2.49
CA ARG A 10 13.09 5.33 3.04
C ARG A 10 13.30 6.81 3.34
N ASP A 11 12.48 7.68 2.75
CA ASP A 11 12.57 9.13 2.92
C ASP A 11 11.16 9.74 3.00
N ARG A 12 10.76 10.08 4.22
CA ARG A 12 9.41 10.57 4.55
C ARG A 12 9.10 11.97 4.00
N HIS A 13 10.05 12.63 3.33
CA HIS A 13 9.83 13.91 2.67
C HIS A 13 9.85 13.80 1.13
N SER A 14 10.21 12.63 0.59
CA SER A 14 10.30 12.39 -0.84
C SER A 14 9.03 11.75 -1.40
N TRP A 15 8.31 12.52 -2.23
CA TRP A 15 7.18 12.03 -3.02
C TRP A 15 7.63 11.72 -4.44
N LYS A 16 7.20 10.58 -4.98
CA LYS A 16 7.50 10.14 -6.34
C LYS A 16 6.24 10.03 -7.16
N LEU A 17 6.25 10.63 -8.36
CA LEU A 17 5.14 10.53 -9.30
C LEU A 17 5.03 9.10 -9.84
N VAL A 18 3.82 8.58 -9.89
CA VAL A 18 3.51 7.32 -10.57
C VAL A 18 3.22 7.63 -12.04
N PRO A 19 4.00 7.08 -12.99
CA PRO A 19 3.74 7.27 -14.40
C PRO A 19 2.34 6.78 -14.79
N ALA A 20 1.67 7.50 -15.68
CA ALA A 20 0.47 6.99 -16.33
C ALA A 20 0.87 5.80 -17.20
N MET A 21 0.11 4.71 -17.11
CA MET A 21 0.25 3.55 -17.99
C MET A 21 -1.00 3.47 -18.87
N GLU A 22 -0.79 3.37 -20.18
CA GLU A 22 -1.88 3.15 -21.12
C GLU A 22 -2.39 1.71 -20.98
N ASN A 23 -3.71 1.54 -20.91
CA ASN A 23 -4.37 0.23 -20.73
C ASN A 23 -3.89 -0.58 -19.51
N GLY A 24 -3.43 0.10 -18.45
CA GLY A 24 -2.92 -0.51 -17.22
C GLY A 24 -3.74 -0.15 -15.99
N LEU A 25 -3.65 -0.99 -14.96
CA LEU A 25 -4.19 -0.72 -13.63
C LEU A 25 -3.05 -0.53 -12.64
N ILE A 26 -3.26 0.36 -11.66
CA ILE A 26 -2.35 0.56 -10.55
C ILE A 26 -2.94 -0.18 -9.33
N ALA A 27 -2.30 -1.27 -8.93
CA ALA A 27 -2.65 -1.99 -7.72
C ALA A 27 -1.90 -1.39 -6.52
N LEU A 28 -2.65 -0.98 -5.49
CA LEU A 28 -2.08 -0.35 -4.30
C LEU A 28 -2.30 -1.25 -3.09
N VAL A 29 -1.22 -1.52 -2.36
CA VAL A 29 -1.27 -2.26 -1.08
C VAL A 29 -2.00 -1.41 -0.04
N GLY A 30 -3.06 -1.97 0.55
CA GLY A 30 -3.78 -1.39 1.67
C GLY A 30 -3.36 -2.00 3.01
N ASN A 31 -3.84 -1.41 4.10
CA ASN A 31 -3.46 -1.80 5.46
C ASN A 31 -3.82 -3.26 5.78
N TYR A 32 -4.96 -3.76 5.28
CA TYR A 32 -5.34 -5.16 5.51
C TYR A 32 -4.32 -6.14 4.93
N LEU A 33 -3.84 -5.91 3.71
CA LEU A 33 -2.82 -6.76 3.10
C LEU A 33 -1.47 -6.64 3.83
N GLU A 34 -1.11 -5.45 4.32
CA GLU A 34 0.09 -5.29 5.16
C GLU A 34 0.01 -6.15 6.43
N VAL A 35 -1.11 -6.10 7.16
CA VAL A 35 -1.31 -6.91 8.37
C VAL A 35 -1.34 -8.40 8.05
N LEU A 36 -2.15 -8.82 7.07
CA LEU A 36 -2.25 -10.22 6.63
C LEU A 36 -0.88 -10.79 6.25
N SER A 37 -0.06 -9.99 5.57
CA SER A 37 1.27 -10.40 5.12
C SER A 37 2.34 -10.39 6.22
N ASN A 38 1.96 -10.18 7.49
CA ASN A 38 2.88 -9.99 8.60
C ASN A 38 3.94 -8.90 8.32
N GLY A 39 3.52 -7.82 7.64
CA GLY A 39 4.38 -6.70 7.29
C GLY A 39 5.31 -6.91 6.10
N LEU A 40 5.23 -8.03 5.36
CA LEU A 40 6.01 -8.26 4.13
C LEU A 40 5.66 -7.24 3.04
N TYR A 41 4.36 -6.93 2.87
CA TYR A 41 3.90 -5.86 2.01
C TYR A 41 3.64 -4.59 2.82
N LYS A 42 4.01 -3.44 2.27
CA LYS A 42 3.89 -2.14 2.93
C LYS A 42 2.84 -1.26 2.28
N SER A 43 1.87 -0.82 3.09
CA SER A 43 0.95 0.24 2.76
C SER A 43 1.71 1.57 2.85
N VAL A 44 1.97 2.17 1.70
CA VAL A 44 2.71 3.43 1.60
C VAL A 44 1.75 4.61 1.45
N GLY A 45 2.17 5.77 1.99
CA GLY A 45 1.46 7.03 1.84
C GLY A 45 1.26 7.36 0.37
N ARG A 46 0.05 7.80 0.01
CA ARG A 46 -0.35 8.13 -1.35
C ARG A 46 -1.10 9.46 -1.35
N LYS A 47 -0.89 10.29 -2.36
CA LYS A 47 -1.66 11.52 -2.55
C LYS A 47 -1.88 11.78 -4.03
N VAL A 48 -2.89 12.57 -4.34
CA VAL A 48 -3.15 13.03 -5.71
C VAL A 48 -2.87 14.52 -5.77
N ALA A 49 -1.86 14.91 -6.54
CA ALA A 49 -1.56 16.29 -6.86
C ALA A 49 -2.57 16.81 -7.89
N ARG A 50 -3.09 18.01 -7.65
CA ARG A 50 -3.96 18.69 -8.62
C ARG A 50 -3.12 19.17 -9.80
N SER A 51 -3.50 18.74 -11.00
CA SER A 51 -2.97 19.30 -12.25
C SER A 51 -3.63 20.65 -12.52
N SER A 52 -2.83 21.68 -12.80
CA SER A 52 -3.32 22.99 -13.26
C SER A 52 -3.63 23.01 -14.76
N GLN A 53 -3.18 22.00 -15.51
CA GLN A 53 -3.24 21.97 -16.97
C GLN A 53 -4.42 21.17 -17.53
N SER A 54 -4.93 20.19 -16.78
CA SER A 54 -6.01 19.32 -17.25
C SER A 54 -6.74 18.67 -16.08
N GLY A 55 -8.04 18.41 -16.24
CA GLY A 55 -8.77 17.51 -15.35
C GLY A 55 -8.21 16.09 -15.41
N CYS A 56 -8.39 15.32 -14.33
CA CYS A 56 -8.09 13.90 -14.27
C CYS A 56 -9.29 13.19 -13.63
N VAL A 57 -9.77 12.13 -14.28
CA VAL A 57 -10.80 11.25 -13.74
C VAL A 57 -10.14 9.89 -13.49
N SER A 58 -10.30 9.37 -12.28
CA SER A 58 -9.78 8.06 -11.88
C SER A 58 -10.90 7.26 -11.21
N VAL A 59 -10.97 5.97 -11.53
CA VAL A 59 -11.88 5.03 -10.85
C VAL A 59 -11.04 4.14 -9.95
N GLY A 60 -11.40 4.09 -8.67
CA GLY A 60 -10.77 3.21 -7.69
C GLY A 60 -11.72 2.08 -7.31
N SER A 61 -11.20 0.85 -7.27
CA SER A 61 -11.87 -0.28 -6.64
C SER A 61 -11.10 -0.65 -5.38
N PHE A 62 -11.82 -0.85 -4.29
CA PHE A 62 -11.25 -1.17 -2.99
C PHE A 62 -11.79 -2.52 -2.54
N HIS A 63 -10.88 -3.48 -2.36
CA HIS A 63 -11.22 -4.74 -1.73
C HIS A 63 -10.99 -4.60 -0.22
N SER A 64 -12.07 -4.43 0.52
CA SER A 64 -12.07 -4.29 1.98
C SER A 64 -12.88 -5.40 2.63
N LEU A 65 -12.57 -5.67 3.89
CA LEU A 65 -13.34 -6.55 4.75
C LEU A 65 -14.48 -5.78 5.44
N PRO A 66 -15.55 -6.45 5.88
CA PRO A 66 -16.59 -5.89 6.74
C PRO A 66 -15.99 -5.18 7.96
N MET A 67 -16.68 -4.17 8.47
CA MET A 67 -16.18 -3.33 9.56
C MET A 67 -15.98 -4.11 10.87
N GLU A 68 -16.74 -5.18 11.06
CA GLU A 68 -16.72 -6.05 12.24
C GLU A 68 -15.60 -7.09 12.19
N GLU A 69 -14.94 -7.26 11.05
CA GLU A 69 -13.90 -8.26 10.88
C GLU A 69 -12.55 -7.74 11.36
N ARG A 70 -11.89 -8.55 12.21
CA ARG A 70 -10.54 -8.26 12.69
C ARG A 70 -9.52 -8.96 11.81
N VAL A 71 -8.56 -8.19 11.30
CA VAL A 71 -7.46 -8.70 10.48
C VAL A 71 -6.24 -8.99 11.35
N GLU A 72 -5.72 -10.20 11.24
CA GLU A 72 -4.49 -10.63 11.89
C GLU A 72 -3.53 -11.24 10.85
N PRO A 73 -2.22 -11.35 11.14
CA PRO A 73 -1.29 -11.99 10.22
C PRO A 73 -1.70 -13.42 9.87
N ALA A 74 -1.52 -13.80 8.62
CA ALA A 74 -1.77 -15.16 8.16
C ALA A 74 -0.92 -16.16 8.96
N LEU A 75 -1.53 -17.28 9.38
CA LEU A 75 -0.89 -18.29 10.23
C LEU A 75 0.39 -18.85 9.60
N GLU A 76 0.42 -18.95 8.28
CA GLU A 76 1.57 -19.40 7.48
C GLU A 76 2.76 -18.43 7.56
N LEU A 77 2.51 -17.17 7.90
CA LEU A 77 3.51 -16.10 8.01
C LEU A 77 3.91 -15.82 9.46
N LEU A 78 3.36 -16.57 10.42
CA LEU A 78 3.83 -16.62 11.80
C LEU A 78 5.06 -17.54 11.85
N HIS A 79 6.26 -16.96 11.85
CA HIS A 79 7.46 -17.72 12.15
C HIS A 79 7.32 -18.37 13.54
N LYS A 80 7.57 -19.68 13.67
CA LYS A 80 7.92 -20.26 14.97
C LYS A 80 9.16 -19.53 15.46
N ASP A 81 9.09 -18.90 16.63
CA ASP A 81 10.19 -18.23 17.30
C ASP A 81 11.53 -18.91 17.05
N LYS A 82 12.41 -18.25 16.30
CA LYS A 82 13.86 -18.43 16.43
C LYS A 82 14.40 -17.30 17.30
N LYS A 83 13.99 -17.32 18.56
CA LYS A 83 14.90 -17.07 19.69
C LYS A 83 14.72 -18.19 20.70
N SER A 84 15.40 -19.30 20.41
CA SER A 84 15.91 -20.16 21.46
C SER A 84 16.69 -19.30 22.45
N GLN A 85 16.41 -19.52 23.72
CA GLN A 85 17.29 -19.23 24.82
C GLN A 85 18.74 -19.60 24.42
N GLU A 86 19.64 -18.64 24.46
CA GLU A 86 21.04 -18.93 24.73
C GLU A 86 21.39 -18.29 26.07
N VAL A 87 22.09 -19.13 26.83
CA VAL A 87 22.45 -19.13 28.26
C VAL A 87 23.16 -17.85 28.71
#